data_AF-A0A1M3HDH7-F1
#
_entry.id   AF-A0A1M3HDH7-F1
#
_cell.length_a   1.000
_cell.length_b   1.000
_cell.length_c   1.000
_cell.angle_alpha   90.00
_cell.angle_beta   90.00
_cell.angle_gamma   90.00
#
_symmetry.space_group_name_H-M   'P 1'
#
loop_
_entity.id
_entity.type
_entity.pdbx_description
1 polymer ?
#
loop_
_entity_poly.entity_id
_entity_poly.type
_entity_poly.pdbx_seq_one_letter_code
_entity_poly.pdbx_strand_id
1 'polypeptide(L)'
;MKYKMAIVLFLFPIFLFAQDCSKELLAKKPGAWKEGRKGSVQNVAPTDLAKEKTVLGGVHKMIATYYRPIGCEVSYSNVFGKNKSAAGAWIADPYHYAMYILRYLCDNSSADKSKYYTDISTPTTVTIAANEIFSLNNLYAGSLATDDSRGYLKLAKRPVKKDGYYFMGEEIMGDRADKIKEYRWLITYNDTLPFYYVSQKEYLMIQRKRLQKDIQDSPGDKTYLDRFISNIDNYLKHPDDELKQPAICMWNEEQQFEKFVVEGTSGSFIAVKPNLDYYRKKLPMSFPQFFSVVYKIAHVDPVFEENISNIQKVVDFAVLRNMLGK
;
A
#
# COMPACT_ATOMS: atom_id res chain seq x y z
N MET A 1 62.44 -53.47 -14.03
CA MET A 1 62.64 -53.18 -12.58
C MET A 1 63.32 -51.81 -12.47
N LYS A 2 62.85 -50.77 -11.78
CA LYS A 2 61.73 -50.52 -10.90
C LYS A 2 61.45 -49.00 -11.01
N TYR A 3 60.22 -48.62 -11.32
CA TYR A 3 59.76 -47.22 -11.21
C TYR A 3 59.63 -46.86 -9.72
N LYS A 4 60.16 -45.72 -9.29
CA LYS A 4 59.83 -45.13 -7.98
C LYS A 4 59.22 -43.75 -8.22
N MET A 5 57.91 -43.76 -8.39
CA MET A 5 57.05 -42.59 -8.38
C MET A 5 56.83 -42.22 -6.90
N ALA A 6 57.41 -41.10 -6.47
CA ALA A 6 57.16 -40.54 -5.14
C ALA A 6 55.91 -39.66 -5.22
N ILE A 7 54.77 -40.20 -4.79
CA ILE A 7 53.54 -39.44 -4.57
C ILE A 7 53.67 -38.76 -3.20
N VAL A 8 53.90 -37.45 -3.21
CA VAL A 8 53.75 -36.60 -2.01
C VAL A 8 52.26 -36.28 -1.87
N LEU A 9 51.56 -37.04 -1.01
CA LEU A 9 50.21 -36.71 -0.57
C LEU A 9 50.30 -35.48 0.33
N PHE A 10 49.97 -34.29 -0.20
CA PHE A 10 49.61 -33.14 0.62
C PHE A 10 48.24 -33.44 1.26
N LEU A 11 48.26 -34.08 2.43
CA LEU A 11 47.13 -34.10 3.35
C LEU A 11 46.97 -32.70 3.93
N PHE A 12 46.25 -31.82 3.23
CA PHE A 12 45.64 -30.67 3.89
C PHE A 12 44.54 -31.22 4.82
N PRO A 13 44.65 -31.07 6.15
CA PRO A 13 43.50 -31.33 7.01
C PRO A 13 42.50 -30.21 6.73
N ILE A 14 41.51 -30.50 5.89
CA ILE A 14 40.35 -29.63 5.73
C ILE A 14 39.52 -29.76 7.01
N PHE A 15 39.95 -29.08 8.08
CA PHE A 15 39.05 -28.78 9.19
C PHE A 15 38.02 -27.77 8.66
N LEU A 16 36.96 -28.28 8.04
CA LEU A 16 35.70 -27.56 7.90
C LEU A 16 35.14 -27.39 9.32
N PHE A 17 35.68 -26.44 10.08
CA PHE A 17 34.94 -25.91 11.21
C PHE A 17 33.69 -25.26 10.62
N ALA A 18 32.53 -25.88 10.86
CA ALA A 18 31.27 -25.22 10.60
C ALA A 18 31.32 -23.88 11.35
N GLN A 19 31.30 -22.77 10.62
CA GLN A 19 31.32 -21.45 11.24
C GLN A 19 30.04 -21.31 12.07
N ASP A 20 30.19 -20.86 13.31
CA ASP A 20 29.05 -20.49 14.14
C ASP A 20 28.19 -19.47 13.39
N CYS A 21 26.88 -19.65 13.47
CA CYS A 21 25.94 -18.74 12.86
C CYS A 21 26.09 -17.35 13.51
N SER A 22 26.19 -16.32 12.68
CA SER A 22 26.14 -14.92 13.11
C SER A 22 25.18 -14.14 12.20
N LYS A 23 24.66 -13.02 12.72
CA LYS A 23 23.78 -12.15 11.94
C LYS A 23 24.51 -11.57 10.74
N GLU A 24 25.79 -11.26 10.88
CA GLU A 24 26.64 -10.67 9.86
C GLU A 24 26.91 -11.66 8.72
N LEU A 25 27.09 -12.95 9.04
CA LEU A 25 27.21 -14.01 8.04
C LEU A 25 25.88 -14.24 7.32
N LEU A 26 24.77 -14.30 8.07
CA LEU A 26 23.45 -14.49 7.49
C LEU A 26 23.04 -13.32 6.60
N ALA A 27 23.35 -12.08 6.97
CA ALA A 27 23.04 -10.90 6.17
C ALA A 27 23.70 -10.90 4.79
N LYS A 28 24.81 -11.61 4.60
CA LYS A 28 25.52 -11.75 3.31
C LYS A 28 25.15 -13.00 2.53
N LYS A 29 24.39 -13.92 3.15
CA LYS A 29 24.03 -15.19 2.55
C LYS A 29 23.13 -14.95 1.33
N PRO A 30 23.34 -15.61 0.18
CA PRO A 30 22.40 -15.55 -0.92
C PRO A 30 20.99 -15.92 -0.45
N GLY A 31 20.02 -15.06 -0.78
CA GLY A 31 18.63 -15.27 -0.44
C GLY A 31 17.89 -16.10 -1.49
N ALA A 32 16.60 -16.30 -1.26
CA ALA A 32 15.74 -17.08 -2.15
C ALA A 32 14.41 -16.37 -2.42
N TRP A 33 13.84 -16.61 -3.59
CA TRP A 33 12.44 -16.32 -3.85
C TRP A 33 11.59 -17.53 -3.47
N LYS A 34 10.44 -17.28 -2.86
CA LYS A 34 9.47 -18.34 -2.56
C LYS A 34 8.07 -17.87 -2.86
N GLU A 35 7.32 -18.71 -3.57
CA GLU A 35 5.90 -18.46 -3.75
C GLU A 35 5.20 -18.60 -2.40
N GLY A 36 4.55 -17.53 -1.97
CA GLY A 36 3.77 -17.45 -0.75
C GLY A 36 2.36 -18.03 -0.94
N ARG A 37 1.49 -17.78 0.05
CA ARG A 37 0.10 -18.24 -0.03
C ARG A 37 -0.62 -17.51 -1.17
N LYS A 38 -1.41 -18.25 -1.93
CA LYS A 38 -2.31 -17.69 -2.95
C LYS A 38 -3.49 -17.04 -2.26
N GLY A 39 -3.83 -15.82 -2.66
CA GLY A 39 -5.01 -15.12 -2.16
C GLY A 39 -6.32 -15.77 -2.64
N SER A 40 -7.43 -15.21 -2.16
CA SER A 40 -8.75 -15.55 -2.70
C SER A 40 -8.84 -15.20 -4.18
N VAL A 41 -9.74 -15.86 -4.91
CA VAL A 41 -10.14 -15.47 -6.28
C VAL A 41 -11.66 -15.21 -6.34
N GLN A 42 -12.28 -15.00 -5.17
CA GLN A 42 -13.71 -14.80 -5.06
C GLN A 42 -14.15 -13.52 -5.77
N ASN A 43 -15.30 -13.60 -6.45
CA ASN A 43 -15.94 -12.48 -7.15
C ASN A 43 -15.15 -11.89 -8.32
N VAL A 44 -14.29 -12.69 -8.97
CA VAL A 44 -13.58 -12.31 -10.20
C VAL A 44 -13.98 -13.26 -11.32
N ALA A 45 -14.28 -12.72 -12.49
CA ALA A 45 -14.62 -13.54 -13.65
C ALA A 45 -13.37 -14.32 -14.13
N PRO A 46 -13.50 -15.58 -14.58
CA PRO A 46 -12.35 -16.38 -15.03
C PRO A 46 -11.51 -15.71 -16.12
N THR A 47 -12.15 -14.98 -17.03
CA THR A 47 -11.50 -14.23 -18.11
C THR A 47 -10.70 -13.04 -17.61
N ASP A 48 -11.18 -12.36 -16.56
CA ASP A 48 -10.47 -11.26 -15.93
C ASP A 48 -9.31 -11.80 -15.09
N LEU A 49 -9.53 -12.85 -14.30
CA LEU A 49 -8.50 -13.50 -13.49
C LEU A 49 -7.27 -13.92 -14.31
N ALA A 50 -7.47 -14.44 -15.52
CA ALA A 50 -6.36 -14.81 -16.41
C ALA A 50 -5.51 -13.58 -16.83
N LYS A 51 -6.15 -12.44 -17.07
CA LYS A 51 -5.48 -11.19 -17.43
C LYS A 51 -4.80 -10.56 -16.21
N GLU A 52 -5.44 -10.55 -15.04
CA GLU A 52 -4.85 -10.08 -13.78
C GLU A 52 -3.58 -10.86 -13.43
N LYS A 53 -3.61 -12.20 -13.58
CA LYS A 53 -2.42 -13.06 -13.42
C LYS A 53 -1.30 -12.68 -14.37
N THR A 54 -1.62 -12.28 -15.60
CA THR A 54 -0.64 -11.83 -16.59
C THR A 54 0.00 -10.51 -16.16
N VAL A 55 -0.80 -9.56 -15.66
CA VAL A 55 -0.31 -8.29 -15.12
C VAL A 55 0.63 -8.52 -13.93
N LEU A 56 0.19 -9.27 -12.92
CA LEU A 56 1.02 -9.53 -11.74
C LEU A 56 2.25 -10.40 -12.05
N GLY A 57 2.15 -11.31 -13.02
CA GLY A 57 3.30 -12.04 -13.55
C GLY A 57 4.33 -11.12 -14.21
N GLY A 58 3.86 -10.09 -14.93
CA GLY A 58 4.70 -9.02 -15.48
C GLY A 58 5.41 -8.20 -14.40
N VAL A 59 4.69 -7.82 -13.34
CA VAL A 59 5.26 -7.13 -12.17
C VAL A 59 6.33 -7.98 -11.48
N HIS A 60 6.04 -9.26 -11.22
CA HIS A 60 7.02 -10.17 -10.64
C HIS A 60 8.26 -10.30 -11.52
N LYS A 61 8.08 -10.50 -12.84
CA LYS A 61 9.20 -10.61 -13.80
C LYS A 61 10.06 -9.36 -13.82
N MET A 62 9.45 -8.16 -13.82
CA MET A 62 10.16 -6.88 -13.77
C MET A 62 11.14 -6.84 -12.58
N ILE A 63 10.69 -7.23 -11.41
CA ILE A 63 11.49 -7.19 -10.18
C ILE A 63 12.50 -8.35 -10.15
N ALA A 64 12.02 -9.59 -10.30
CA ALA A 64 12.84 -10.79 -10.14
C ALA A 64 13.90 -10.97 -11.23
N THR A 65 13.80 -10.25 -12.36
CA THR A 65 14.87 -10.26 -13.37
C THR A 65 16.16 -9.64 -12.82
N TYR A 66 16.05 -8.52 -12.10
CA TYR A 66 17.21 -7.70 -11.71
C TYR A 66 17.48 -7.66 -10.21
N TYR A 67 16.51 -8.00 -9.37
CA TYR A 67 16.71 -8.12 -7.92
C TYR A 67 17.03 -9.56 -7.51
N ARG A 68 18.07 -9.70 -6.67
CA ARG A 68 18.50 -10.96 -6.05
C ARG A 68 18.42 -10.76 -4.52
N PRO A 69 17.56 -11.50 -3.81
CA PRO A 69 17.48 -11.42 -2.35
C PRO A 69 18.84 -11.75 -1.71
N ILE A 70 19.17 -11.05 -0.63
CA ILE A 70 20.38 -11.31 0.18
C ILE A 70 19.97 -11.31 1.66
N GLY A 71 20.44 -12.29 2.42
CA GLY A 71 20.16 -12.48 3.83
C GLY A 71 18.70 -12.77 4.19
N CYS A 72 17.87 -13.07 3.19
CA CYS A 72 16.44 -13.30 3.38
C CYS A 72 15.85 -14.27 2.35
N GLU A 73 14.70 -14.83 2.72
CA GLU A 73 13.72 -15.38 1.80
C GLU A 73 12.69 -14.28 1.48
N VAL A 74 12.48 -13.97 0.20
CA VAL A 74 11.38 -13.12 -0.23
C VAL A 74 10.20 -14.01 -0.58
N SER A 75 9.24 -14.07 0.34
CA SER A 75 7.96 -14.70 0.09
C SER A 75 7.08 -13.74 -0.70
N TYR A 76 6.59 -14.15 -1.87
CA TYR A 76 5.73 -13.29 -2.71
C TYR A 76 4.37 -13.91 -2.98
N SER A 77 3.34 -13.08 -3.01
CA SER A 77 1.96 -13.51 -3.23
C SER A 77 1.28 -12.67 -4.30
N ASN A 78 0.48 -13.35 -5.12
CA ASN A 78 -0.50 -12.70 -5.99
C ASN A 78 -1.87 -12.80 -5.29
N VAL A 79 -2.49 -11.65 -5.08
CA VAL A 79 -3.80 -11.55 -4.43
C VAL A 79 -4.80 -11.01 -5.45
N PHE A 80 -5.88 -11.76 -5.61
CA PHE A 80 -7.01 -11.43 -6.45
C PHE A 80 -8.26 -11.39 -5.58
N GLY A 81 -9.40 -11.16 -6.22
CA GLY A 81 -10.67 -11.21 -5.52
C GLY A 81 -11.06 -9.87 -4.92
N LYS A 82 -12.37 -9.70 -4.73
CA LYS A 82 -12.93 -8.50 -4.12
C LYS A 82 -14.12 -8.82 -3.24
N ASN A 83 -14.30 -8.02 -2.19
CA ASN A 83 -15.57 -7.99 -1.48
C ASN A 83 -16.54 -7.10 -2.25
N LYS A 84 -17.64 -7.67 -2.78
CA LYS A 84 -18.62 -6.91 -3.58
C LYS A 84 -19.19 -5.70 -2.84
N SER A 85 -19.33 -5.75 -1.51
CA SER A 85 -19.89 -4.64 -0.72
C SER A 85 -18.89 -3.52 -0.44
N ALA A 86 -17.60 -3.70 -0.72
CA ALA A 86 -16.58 -2.69 -0.43
C ALA A 86 -16.63 -1.47 -1.37
N ALA A 87 -17.37 -1.56 -2.48
CA ALA A 87 -17.63 -0.45 -3.40
C ALA A 87 -19.05 -0.55 -3.96
N GLY A 88 -19.68 0.57 -4.26
CA GLY A 88 -21.05 0.60 -4.79
C GLY A 88 -21.12 0.11 -6.24
N ALA A 89 -20.37 0.78 -7.12
CA ALA A 89 -20.22 0.42 -8.53
C ALA A 89 -18.75 0.18 -8.88
N TRP A 90 -18.39 -1.09 -9.07
CA TRP A 90 -17.06 -1.50 -9.52
C TRP A 90 -16.84 -1.13 -10.98
N ILE A 91 -15.72 -0.47 -11.28
CA ILE A 91 -15.29 -0.16 -12.65
C ILE A 91 -14.14 -1.08 -13.07
N ALA A 92 -13.25 -1.42 -12.14
CA ALA A 92 -12.18 -2.39 -12.36
C ALA A 92 -11.95 -3.24 -11.10
N ASP A 93 -11.39 -4.44 -11.29
CA ASP A 93 -11.08 -5.37 -10.21
C ASP A 93 -9.82 -4.92 -9.45
N PRO A 94 -9.83 -4.90 -8.11
CA PRO A 94 -8.63 -4.70 -7.31
C PRO A 94 -7.85 -6.01 -7.21
N TYR A 95 -6.55 -5.93 -7.39
CA TYR A 95 -5.63 -7.05 -7.23
C TYR A 95 -4.22 -6.53 -7.00
N HIS A 96 -3.37 -7.31 -6.33
CA HIS A 96 -2.05 -6.84 -5.96
C HIS A 96 -0.99 -7.92 -5.87
N TYR A 97 0.24 -7.50 -6.12
CA TYR A 97 1.47 -8.24 -5.84
C TYR A 97 2.00 -7.81 -4.48
N ALA A 98 2.26 -8.78 -3.60
CA ALA A 98 2.83 -8.54 -2.28
C ALA A 98 4.16 -9.29 -2.13
N MET A 99 5.16 -8.64 -1.53
CA MET A 99 6.43 -9.23 -1.12
C MET A 99 6.61 -9.08 0.38
N TYR A 100 7.06 -10.14 1.03
CA TYR A 100 7.39 -10.21 2.45
C TYR A 100 8.88 -10.55 2.58
N ILE A 101 9.66 -9.65 3.16
CA ILE A 101 11.11 -9.83 3.33
C ILE A 101 11.37 -10.58 4.65
N LEU A 102 11.60 -11.89 4.58
CA LEU A 102 11.80 -12.77 5.73
C LEU A 102 13.29 -13.06 5.91
N ARG A 103 13.94 -12.33 6.82
CA ARG A 103 15.38 -12.48 7.09
C ARG A 103 15.72 -13.87 7.62
N TYR A 104 16.96 -14.30 7.43
CA TYR A 104 17.48 -15.49 8.10
C TYR A 104 17.87 -15.17 9.55
N LEU A 105 17.60 -16.10 10.46
CA LEU A 105 17.87 -16.00 11.89
C LEU A 105 18.65 -17.22 12.38
N CYS A 106 19.66 -17.01 13.23
CA CYS A 106 20.36 -18.13 13.85
C CYS A 106 19.43 -18.93 14.77
N ASP A 107 19.52 -20.25 14.70
CA ASP A 107 18.77 -21.14 15.57
C ASP A 107 19.52 -21.30 16.91
N ASN A 108 19.28 -20.35 17.80
CA ASN A 108 19.88 -20.36 19.14
C ASN A 108 19.45 -21.57 19.99
N SER A 109 18.34 -22.23 19.62
CA SER A 109 17.83 -23.41 20.32
C SER A 109 18.53 -24.70 19.88
N SER A 110 19.25 -24.68 18.77
CA SER A 110 19.97 -25.86 18.28
C SER A 110 21.27 -26.13 19.03
N ALA A 111 21.60 -27.41 19.19
CA ALA A 111 22.92 -27.87 19.60
C ALA A 111 23.97 -27.62 18.50
N ASP A 112 23.56 -27.65 17.24
CA ASP A 112 24.40 -27.30 16.08
C ASP A 112 24.35 -25.77 15.86
N LYS A 113 25.42 -25.09 16.27
CA LYS A 113 25.53 -23.63 16.23
C LYS A 113 25.64 -23.04 14.84
N SER A 114 25.78 -23.86 13.80
CA SER A 114 25.74 -23.42 12.41
C SER A 114 24.31 -23.26 11.86
N LYS A 115 23.28 -23.76 12.58
CA LYS A 115 21.91 -23.76 12.09
C LYS A 115 21.27 -22.38 12.11
N TYR A 116 20.41 -22.18 11.12
CA TYR A 116 19.58 -20.99 10.96
C TYR A 116 18.22 -21.40 10.38
N TYR A 117 17.25 -20.50 10.49
CA TYR A 117 15.92 -20.64 9.92
C TYR A 117 15.47 -19.32 9.28
N THR A 118 14.40 -19.37 8.48
CA THR A 118 13.76 -18.19 7.90
C THR A 118 12.74 -17.62 8.89
N ASP A 119 12.76 -16.30 9.12
CA ASP A 119 11.76 -15.62 9.93
C ASP A 119 10.33 -15.97 9.44
N ILE A 120 9.39 -16.11 10.36
CA ILE A 120 8.01 -16.54 10.03
C ILE A 120 7.07 -15.37 9.75
N SER A 121 7.50 -14.15 10.09
CA SER A 121 6.74 -12.92 9.89
C SER A 121 7.68 -11.75 9.67
N THR A 122 7.21 -10.70 9.02
CA THR A 122 8.02 -9.50 8.80
C THR A 122 7.16 -8.24 8.78
N PRO A 123 7.62 -7.16 9.41
CA PRO A 123 7.04 -5.83 9.22
C PRO A 123 7.47 -5.16 7.90
N THR A 124 8.44 -5.74 7.19
CA THR A 124 9.02 -5.18 5.96
C THR A 124 8.37 -5.83 4.73
N THR A 125 7.58 -5.05 4.00
CA THR A 125 6.78 -5.52 2.88
C THR A 125 6.80 -4.55 1.71
N VAL A 126 6.57 -5.07 0.51
CA VAL A 126 6.32 -4.25 -0.68
C VAL A 126 5.02 -4.69 -1.31
N THR A 127 4.12 -3.75 -1.57
CA THR A 127 2.84 -4.01 -2.23
C THR A 127 2.74 -3.17 -3.49
N ILE A 128 2.41 -3.81 -4.61
CA ILE A 128 2.10 -3.15 -5.89
C ILE A 128 0.67 -3.54 -6.24
N ALA A 129 -0.26 -2.60 -6.09
CA ALA A 129 -1.69 -2.85 -6.26
C ALA A 129 -2.23 -2.15 -7.50
N ALA A 130 -2.97 -2.88 -8.32
CA ALA A 130 -3.79 -2.31 -9.38
C ALA A 130 -5.16 -1.94 -8.79
N ASN A 131 -5.70 -0.80 -9.20
CA ASN A 131 -7.09 -0.41 -8.94
C ASN A 131 -7.47 -0.26 -7.45
N GLU A 132 -6.50 -0.22 -6.54
CA GLU A 132 -6.69 -0.04 -5.10
C GLU A 132 -5.61 0.87 -4.49
N ILE A 133 -6.01 1.76 -3.57
CA ILE A 133 -5.11 2.56 -2.74
C ILE A 133 -5.39 2.24 -1.27
N PHE A 134 -4.61 1.32 -0.70
CA PHE A 134 -4.75 0.86 0.69
C PHE A 134 -4.71 2.01 1.71
N SER A 135 -3.80 2.98 1.49
CA SER A 135 -3.57 4.10 2.41
C SER A 135 -4.73 5.10 2.49
N LEU A 136 -5.77 4.96 1.67
CA LEU A 136 -6.98 5.79 1.70
C LEU A 136 -8.19 5.00 2.20
N ASN A 137 -7.99 4.14 3.22
CA ASN A 137 -9.00 3.17 3.68
C ASN A 137 -9.59 2.37 2.51
N ASN A 138 -8.71 1.92 1.61
CA ASN A 138 -9.02 1.21 0.37
C ASN A 138 -9.89 2.02 -0.61
N LEU A 139 -9.29 3.04 -1.24
CA LEU A 139 -9.91 3.62 -2.44
C LEU A 139 -9.85 2.60 -3.57
N TYR A 140 -11.01 2.20 -4.09
CA TYR A 140 -11.12 1.29 -5.23
C TYR A 140 -11.38 2.04 -6.55
N ALA A 141 -11.08 1.40 -7.67
CA ALA A 141 -11.55 1.80 -9.00
C ALA A 141 -13.07 1.57 -9.13
N GLY A 142 -13.84 2.44 -8.47
CA GLY A 142 -15.29 2.37 -8.37
C GLY A 142 -15.84 3.52 -7.52
N SER A 143 -17.15 3.54 -7.32
CA SER A 143 -17.75 4.46 -6.34
C SER A 143 -17.52 3.96 -4.92
N LEU A 144 -17.64 4.85 -3.92
CA LEU A 144 -17.76 4.42 -2.53
C LEU A 144 -18.92 3.44 -2.37
N ALA A 145 -18.84 2.59 -1.34
CA ALA A 145 -19.92 1.70 -0.95
C ALA A 145 -21.21 2.50 -0.72
N THR A 146 -22.35 1.92 -1.06
CA THR A 146 -23.66 2.59 -0.93
C THR A 146 -24.01 2.89 0.53
N ASP A 147 -23.47 2.10 1.45
CA ASP A 147 -23.60 2.20 2.90
C ASP A 147 -22.38 2.86 3.56
N ASP A 148 -21.46 3.48 2.80
CA ASP A 148 -20.34 4.23 3.39
C ASP A 148 -20.88 5.37 4.28
N SER A 149 -20.57 5.29 5.57
CA SER A 149 -21.15 6.16 6.58
C SER A 149 -20.65 7.62 6.51
N ARG A 150 -19.54 7.86 5.82
CA ARG A 150 -18.92 9.19 5.69
C ARG A 150 -19.31 9.86 4.38
N GLY A 151 -19.41 9.11 3.28
CA GLY A 151 -19.55 9.63 1.92
C GLY A 151 -18.26 10.19 1.33
N TYR A 152 -17.13 10.05 2.01
CA TYR A 152 -15.78 10.47 1.59
C TYR A 152 -14.68 9.70 2.35
N LEU A 153 -13.46 9.77 1.82
CA LEU A 153 -12.24 9.20 2.37
C LEU A 153 -11.33 10.30 2.92
N LYS A 154 -10.39 9.92 3.78
CA LYS A 154 -9.48 10.85 4.46
C LYS A 154 -8.08 10.72 3.86
N LEU A 155 -7.60 11.80 3.26
CA LEU A 155 -6.23 11.93 2.79
C LEU A 155 -5.44 12.81 3.76
N ALA A 156 -4.33 12.31 4.30
CA ALA A 156 -3.54 13.06 5.28
C ALA A 156 -2.87 14.31 4.68
N LYS A 157 -2.31 14.18 3.47
CA LYS A 157 -1.56 15.23 2.78
C LYS A 157 -1.73 15.12 1.27
N ARG A 158 -1.67 16.24 0.55
CA ARG A 158 -1.74 16.22 -0.92
C ARG A 158 -0.57 15.43 -1.52
N PRO A 159 -0.79 14.62 -2.57
CA PRO A 159 0.28 13.97 -3.28
C PRO A 159 1.16 15.01 -3.98
N VAL A 160 2.47 14.79 -3.96
CA VAL A 160 3.45 15.66 -4.64
C VAL A 160 4.03 14.94 -5.84
N LYS A 161 4.31 15.68 -6.92
CA LYS A 161 5.00 15.10 -8.07
C LYS A 161 6.48 14.88 -7.75
N LYS A 162 6.97 13.66 -8.02
CA LYS A 162 8.39 13.28 -7.97
C LYS A 162 8.68 12.38 -9.15
N ASP A 163 9.68 12.74 -9.95
CA ASP A 163 10.12 11.97 -11.13
C ASP A 163 9.00 11.62 -12.12
N GLY A 164 8.01 12.52 -12.25
CA GLY A 164 6.83 12.31 -13.10
C GLY A 164 5.70 11.47 -12.48
N TYR A 165 5.86 10.93 -11.27
CA TYR A 165 4.85 10.14 -10.55
C TYR A 165 4.36 10.88 -9.30
N TYR A 166 3.29 10.38 -8.68
CA TYR A 166 2.78 10.95 -7.44
C TYR A 166 3.38 10.23 -6.23
N PHE A 167 4.05 10.98 -5.37
CA PHE A 167 4.41 10.55 -4.03
C PHE A 167 3.31 10.97 -3.06
N MET A 168 2.64 9.99 -2.47
CA MET A 168 1.50 10.16 -1.57
C MET A 168 1.93 10.51 -0.14
N GLY A 169 3.20 10.33 0.19
CA GLY A 169 3.77 10.67 1.50
C GLY A 169 4.49 9.52 2.18
N GLU A 170 5.00 9.84 3.37
CA GLU A 170 5.61 8.94 4.34
C GLU A 170 4.70 8.87 5.57
N GLU A 171 4.49 7.67 6.12
CA GLU A 171 3.79 7.47 7.39
C GLU A 171 4.60 6.60 8.34
N ILE A 172 4.67 7.00 9.60
CA ILE A 172 5.27 6.20 10.68
C ILE A 172 4.19 5.28 11.24
N MET A 173 4.46 3.98 11.27
CA MET A 173 3.50 2.95 11.68
C MET A 173 3.73 2.52 13.14
N GLY A 174 2.72 2.74 14.00
CA GLY A 174 2.62 2.22 15.37
C GLY A 174 3.29 3.08 16.46
N ASP A 175 3.04 2.73 17.73
CA ASP A 175 3.52 3.48 18.92
C ASP A 175 5.03 3.39 19.16
N ARG A 176 5.73 2.49 18.45
CA ARG A 176 7.20 2.40 18.42
C ARG A 176 7.74 3.25 17.28
N ALA A 177 7.49 4.55 17.41
CA ALA A 177 7.48 5.60 16.39
C ALA A 177 8.80 5.85 15.61
N ASP A 178 9.82 5.02 15.75
CA ASP A 178 11.12 5.22 15.09
C ASP A 178 11.51 4.09 14.12
N LYS A 179 10.79 2.97 14.10
CA LYS A 179 11.28 1.77 13.41
C LYS A 179 10.52 1.35 12.18
N ILE A 180 9.27 1.74 11.94
CA ILE A 180 8.55 1.30 10.74
C ILE A 180 8.00 2.50 9.97
N LYS A 181 8.42 2.63 8.71
CA LYS A 181 7.95 3.69 7.81
C LYS A 181 7.33 3.11 6.56
N GLU A 182 6.26 3.74 6.10
CA GLU A 182 5.62 3.46 4.82
C GLU A 182 5.82 4.59 3.83
N TYR A 183 6.32 4.24 2.64
CA TYR A 183 6.51 5.16 1.51
C TYR A 183 5.53 4.77 0.40
N ARG A 184 4.73 5.73 -0.05
CA ARG A 184 3.58 5.46 -0.92
C ARG A 184 3.68 6.24 -2.21
N TRP A 185 3.51 5.53 -3.32
CA TRP A 185 3.55 6.06 -4.66
C TRP A 185 2.27 5.72 -5.42
N LEU A 186 1.92 6.57 -6.36
CA LEU A 186 0.74 6.43 -7.20
C LEU A 186 1.13 6.71 -8.67
N ILE A 187 0.81 5.74 -9.52
CA ILE A 187 1.07 5.74 -10.96
C ILE A 187 -0.28 5.83 -11.67
N THR A 188 -0.49 6.92 -12.42
CA THR A 188 -1.79 7.26 -13.00
C THR A 188 -1.72 7.59 -14.50
N TYR A 189 -2.89 7.78 -15.13
CA TYR A 189 -3.03 8.36 -16.46
C TYR A 189 -2.76 9.86 -16.42
N ASN A 190 -2.00 10.35 -17.42
CA ASN A 190 -1.92 11.77 -17.82
C ASN A 190 -1.79 12.78 -16.67
N ASP A 191 -1.07 12.42 -15.60
CA ASP A 191 -0.92 13.26 -14.41
C ASP A 191 -2.26 13.73 -13.80
N THR A 192 -3.25 12.85 -13.83
CA THR A 192 -4.54 13.04 -13.14
C THR A 192 -4.68 12.05 -11.98
N LEU A 193 -5.46 12.40 -10.96
CA LEU A 193 -5.67 11.57 -9.78
C LEU A 193 -6.97 10.74 -9.94
N PRO A 194 -6.99 9.48 -9.45
CA PRO A 194 -8.20 8.64 -9.41
C PRO A 194 -9.19 9.07 -8.32
N PHE A 195 -8.93 10.22 -7.68
CA PHE A 195 -9.79 10.88 -6.72
C PHE A 195 -9.77 12.39 -6.95
N TYR A 196 -10.81 13.05 -6.45
CA TYR A 196 -10.88 14.51 -6.40
C TYR A 196 -10.97 14.97 -4.94
N TYR A 197 -10.53 16.19 -4.69
CA TYR A 197 -10.69 16.84 -3.40
C TYR A 197 -12.12 17.31 -3.24
N VAL A 198 -12.81 16.84 -2.19
CA VAL A 198 -14.16 17.27 -1.87
C VAL A 198 -14.11 18.75 -1.54
N SER A 199 -14.96 19.55 -2.19
CA SER A 199 -15.06 20.98 -1.92
C SER A 199 -15.67 21.24 -0.54
N GLN A 200 -15.40 22.41 0.05
CA GLN A 200 -16.06 22.85 1.29
C GLN A 200 -17.59 22.76 1.16
N LYS A 201 -18.17 23.22 0.04
CA LYS A 201 -19.61 23.12 -0.24
C LYS A 201 -20.12 21.68 -0.16
N GLU A 202 -19.46 20.77 -0.87
CA GLU A 202 -19.86 19.37 -0.91
C GLU A 202 -19.73 18.71 0.47
N TYR A 203 -18.63 18.98 1.19
CA TYR A 203 -18.42 18.46 2.53
C TYR A 203 -19.52 18.93 3.50
N LEU A 204 -19.84 20.22 3.51
CA LEU A 204 -20.90 20.78 4.36
C LEU A 204 -22.27 20.15 4.06
N MET A 205 -22.59 19.96 2.77
CA MET A 205 -23.84 19.29 2.37
C MET A 205 -23.88 17.83 2.83
N ILE A 206 -22.75 17.11 2.78
CA ILE A 206 -22.63 15.75 3.32
C ILE A 206 -22.87 15.76 4.84
N GLN A 207 -22.19 16.62 5.60
CA GLN A 207 -22.36 16.66 7.06
C GLN A 207 -23.77 17.07 7.47
N ARG A 208 -24.37 18.04 6.77
CA ARG A 208 -25.76 18.45 7.02
C ARG A 208 -26.72 17.28 6.85
N LYS A 209 -26.57 16.51 5.76
CA LYS A 209 -27.39 15.31 5.51
C LYS A 209 -27.21 14.25 6.59
N ARG A 210 -25.98 14.03 7.06
CA ARG A 210 -25.67 13.09 8.14
C ARG A 210 -26.32 13.51 9.46
N LEU A 211 -26.15 14.77 9.86
CA LEU A 211 -26.78 15.32 11.06
C LEU A 211 -28.32 15.26 10.99
N GLN A 212 -28.92 15.58 9.84
CA GLN A 212 -30.36 15.44 9.66
C GLN A 212 -30.84 13.99 9.82
N LYS A 213 -30.07 13.03 9.31
CA LYS A 213 -30.34 11.60 9.51
C LYS A 213 -30.20 11.21 10.99
N ASP A 214 -29.16 11.68 11.67
CA ASP A 214 -28.97 11.40 13.11
C ASP A 214 -30.13 11.95 13.95
N ILE A 215 -30.65 13.15 13.63
CA ILE A 215 -31.85 13.71 14.28
C ILE A 215 -33.10 12.87 14.00
N GLN A 216 -33.26 12.35 12.77
CA GLN A 216 -34.39 11.49 12.42
C GLN A 216 -34.34 10.16 13.17
N ASP A 217 -33.14 9.57 13.25
CA ASP A 217 -32.91 8.29 13.92
C ASP A 217 -32.92 8.44 15.46
N SER A 218 -32.63 9.63 16.00
CA SER A 218 -32.59 9.93 17.44
C SER A 218 -33.11 11.35 17.77
N PRO A 219 -34.44 11.56 17.80
CA PRO A 219 -35.03 12.89 17.98
C PRO A 219 -34.66 13.61 19.29
N GLY A 220 -34.25 12.87 20.32
CA GLY A 220 -33.81 13.43 21.61
C GLY A 220 -32.55 14.28 21.52
N ASP A 221 -31.70 14.06 20.51
CA ASP A 221 -30.44 14.78 20.32
C ASP A 221 -30.61 16.06 19.49
N LYS A 222 -31.83 16.35 19.01
CA LYS A 222 -32.10 17.46 18.10
C LYS A 222 -31.51 18.79 18.58
N THR A 223 -31.80 19.18 19.82
CA THR A 223 -31.32 20.46 20.38
C THR A 223 -29.79 20.55 20.37
N TYR A 224 -29.11 19.42 20.64
CA TYR A 224 -27.66 19.36 20.63
C TYR A 224 -27.10 19.44 19.20
N LEU A 225 -27.72 18.74 18.24
CA LEU A 225 -27.25 18.66 16.86
C LEU A 225 -27.59 19.92 16.02
N ASP A 226 -28.68 20.61 16.34
CA ASP A 226 -29.13 21.82 15.64
C ASP A 226 -28.08 22.95 15.67
N ARG A 227 -27.21 23.00 16.68
CA ARG A 227 -26.11 23.96 16.74
C ARG A 227 -25.09 23.76 15.61
N PHE A 228 -24.80 22.50 15.27
CA PHE A 228 -23.86 22.14 14.20
C PHE A 228 -24.50 22.35 12.83
N ILE A 229 -25.79 22.05 12.68
CA ILE A 229 -26.54 22.40 11.47
C ILE A 229 -26.54 23.92 11.26
N SER A 230 -26.78 24.69 12.31
CA SER A 230 -26.75 26.16 12.24
C SER A 230 -25.36 26.69 11.85
N ASN A 231 -24.30 26.08 12.37
CA ASN A 231 -22.93 26.43 11.98
C ASN A 231 -22.69 26.13 10.48
N ILE A 232 -23.06 24.94 10.02
CA ILE A 232 -22.98 24.56 8.60
C ILE A 232 -23.76 25.54 7.72
N ASP A 233 -24.99 25.87 8.10
CA ASP A 233 -25.86 26.79 7.35
C ASP A 233 -25.28 28.21 7.30
N ASN A 234 -24.47 28.61 8.27
CA ASN A 234 -23.74 29.88 8.22
C ASN A 234 -22.54 29.82 7.26
N TYR A 235 -21.73 28.75 7.29
CA TYR A 235 -20.63 28.56 6.34
C TYR A 235 -21.13 28.47 4.90
N LEU A 236 -22.28 27.83 4.66
CA LEU A 236 -22.87 27.73 3.32
C LEU A 236 -23.28 29.09 2.71
N LYS A 237 -23.26 30.19 3.48
CA LYS A 237 -23.49 31.56 2.99
C LYS A 237 -22.21 32.25 2.51
N HIS A 238 -21.04 31.63 2.71
CA HIS A 238 -19.76 32.18 2.24
C HIS A 238 -19.71 32.24 0.70
N PRO A 239 -18.84 33.10 0.12
CA PRO A 239 -18.71 33.22 -1.32
C PRO A 239 -18.38 31.89 -2.00
N ASP A 240 -18.91 31.67 -3.21
CA ASP A 240 -18.71 30.42 -3.94
C ASP A 240 -17.23 30.07 -4.19
N ASP A 241 -16.36 31.07 -4.34
CA ASP A 241 -14.92 30.82 -4.54
C ASP A 241 -14.21 30.29 -3.29
N GLU A 242 -14.70 30.63 -2.11
CA GLU A 242 -14.27 30.02 -0.85
C GLU A 242 -14.84 28.60 -0.74
N LEU A 243 -16.13 28.44 -1.04
CA LEU A 243 -16.81 27.14 -0.96
C LEU A 243 -16.31 26.10 -1.97
N LYS A 244 -15.62 26.52 -3.04
CA LYS A 244 -14.92 25.64 -4.00
C LYS A 244 -13.58 25.13 -3.48
N GLN A 245 -13.01 25.73 -2.43
CA GLN A 245 -11.74 25.27 -1.88
C GLN A 245 -11.87 23.83 -1.35
N PRO A 246 -10.76 23.06 -1.31
CA PRO A 246 -10.76 21.74 -0.69
C PRO A 246 -11.19 21.79 0.78
N ALA A 247 -12.01 20.83 1.19
CA ALA A 247 -12.39 20.63 2.58
C ALA A 247 -11.24 19.99 3.35
N ILE A 248 -10.66 20.76 4.27
CA ILE A 248 -9.63 20.30 5.20
C ILE A 248 -10.21 20.43 6.61
N CYS A 249 -10.34 19.31 7.31
CA CYS A 249 -11.13 19.19 8.53
C CYS A 249 -10.34 18.49 9.63
N MET A 250 -10.75 18.68 10.88
CA MET A 250 -10.19 17.98 12.04
C MET A 250 -10.80 16.58 12.17
N TRP A 251 -9.98 15.57 12.48
CA TRP A 251 -10.42 14.17 12.51
C TRP A 251 -11.52 13.89 13.56
N ASN A 252 -11.52 14.65 14.65
CA ASN A 252 -12.39 14.53 15.82
C ASN A 252 -13.67 15.37 15.72
N GLU A 253 -13.86 16.12 14.64
CA GLU A 253 -14.96 17.10 14.50
C GLU A 253 -15.88 16.79 13.30
N GLU A 254 -15.86 15.58 12.75
CA GLU A 254 -16.56 15.31 11.47
C GLU A 254 -18.07 15.57 11.51
N GLN A 255 -18.78 15.03 12.51
CA GLN A 255 -20.20 15.35 12.72
C GLN A 255 -20.40 16.62 13.55
N GLN A 256 -19.34 17.12 14.18
CA GLN A 256 -19.35 18.31 15.02
C GLN A 256 -18.61 19.44 14.30
N PHE A 257 -18.92 19.65 13.02
CA PHE A 257 -18.17 20.59 12.20
C PHE A 257 -18.17 21.98 12.83
N GLU A 258 -16.99 22.44 13.24
CA GLU A 258 -16.78 23.79 13.77
C GLU A 258 -16.22 24.73 12.71
N LYS A 259 -15.18 24.28 12.00
CA LYS A 259 -14.49 25.08 10.98
C LYS A 259 -13.64 24.21 10.05
N PHE A 260 -13.27 24.79 8.92
CA PHE A 260 -12.16 24.29 8.12
C PHE A 260 -10.82 24.73 8.71
N VAL A 261 -9.78 23.93 8.48
CA VAL A 261 -8.41 24.19 8.94
C VAL A 261 -7.44 24.21 7.76
N VAL A 262 -6.17 24.52 8.01
CA VAL A 262 -5.13 24.49 6.98
C VAL A 262 -4.51 23.09 6.87
N GLU A 263 -4.00 22.75 5.68
CA GLU A 263 -3.30 21.48 5.48
C GLU A 263 -2.09 21.39 6.43
N GLY A 264 -1.96 20.26 7.13
CA GLY A 264 -0.86 20.04 8.07
C GLY A 264 -1.15 20.48 9.50
N THR A 265 -2.33 21.04 9.81
CA THR A 265 -2.79 21.14 11.20
C THR A 265 -2.79 19.74 11.82
N SER A 266 -2.23 19.59 13.02
CA SER A 266 -2.15 18.29 13.70
C SER A 266 -3.55 17.67 13.87
N GLY A 267 -3.73 16.44 13.41
CA GLY A 267 -5.04 15.78 13.41
C GLY A 267 -5.98 16.24 12.29
N SER A 268 -5.51 16.99 11.30
CA SER A 268 -6.29 17.34 10.11
C SER A 268 -6.26 16.25 9.03
N PHE A 269 -7.27 16.26 8.17
CA PHE A 269 -7.31 15.49 6.94
C PHE A 269 -7.96 16.30 5.81
N ILE A 270 -7.69 15.91 4.57
CA ILE A 270 -8.33 16.40 3.36
C ILE A 270 -9.40 15.39 2.94
N ALA A 271 -10.64 15.84 2.79
CA ALA A 271 -11.71 14.97 2.30
C ALA A 271 -11.54 14.70 0.80
N VAL A 272 -11.57 13.43 0.40
CA VAL A 272 -11.46 13.02 -1.01
C VAL A 272 -12.50 11.97 -1.38
N LYS A 273 -12.88 11.92 -2.66
CA LYS A 273 -13.79 10.91 -3.21
C LYS A 273 -13.25 10.33 -4.51
N PRO A 274 -13.62 9.10 -4.88
CA PRO A 274 -13.25 8.53 -6.17
C PRO A 274 -13.67 9.44 -7.33
N ASN A 275 -12.76 9.66 -8.26
CA ASN A 275 -13.02 10.43 -9.47
C ASN A 275 -13.51 9.47 -10.56
N LEU A 276 -14.83 9.34 -10.73
CA LEU A 276 -15.39 8.37 -11.67
C LEU A 276 -15.09 8.71 -13.14
N ASP A 277 -14.69 9.95 -13.43
CA ASP A 277 -14.34 10.40 -14.78
C ASP A 277 -12.89 10.10 -15.14
N TYR A 278 -12.05 9.76 -14.15
CA TYR A 278 -10.70 9.26 -14.38
C TYR A 278 -10.69 7.88 -15.08
N TYR A 279 -11.70 7.04 -14.80
CA TYR A 279 -11.68 5.63 -15.21
C TYR A 279 -12.16 5.40 -16.64
N ARG A 280 -11.47 4.50 -17.36
CA ARG A 280 -11.88 4.04 -18.70
C ARG A 280 -12.90 2.91 -18.59
N LYS A 281 -14.18 3.28 -18.43
CA LYS A 281 -15.31 2.36 -18.12
C LYS A 281 -15.61 1.26 -19.16
N LYS A 282 -15.04 1.33 -20.36
CA LYS A 282 -15.23 0.33 -21.43
C LYS A 282 -14.16 -0.78 -21.43
N LEU A 283 -13.12 -0.64 -20.61
CA LEU A 283 -12.09 -1.67 -20.50
C LEU A 283 -12.59 -2.86 -19.66
N PRO A 284 -12.10 -4.08 -19.92
CA PRO A 284 -12.34 -5.22 -19.02
C PRO A 284 -11.90 -4.91 -17.58
N MET A 285 -12.60 -5.48 -16.59
CA MET A 285 -12.36 -5.19 -15.17
C MET A 285 -10.93 -5.52 -14.73
N SER A 286 -10.31 -6.50 -15.37
CA SER A 286 -8.90 -6.87 -15.15
C SER A 286 -7.87 -5.79 -15.51
N PHE A 287 -8.22 -4.74 -16.27
CA PHE A 287 -7.23 -3.73 -16.67
C PHE A 287 -6.87 -2.78 -15.52
N PRO A 288 -5.56 -2.55 -15.27
CA PRO A 288 -5.12 -1.51 -14.36
C PRO A 288 -5.56 -0.13 -14.86
N GLN A 289 -6.28 0.62 -14.03
CA GLN A 289 -6.61 2.03 -14.22
C GLN A 289 -5.59 2.94 -13.55
N PHE A 290 -4.95 2.45 -12.48
CA PHE A 290 -3.82 3.06 -11.81
C PHE A 290 -3.08 1.96 -11.03
N PHE A 291 -1.84 2.24 -10.61
CA PHE A 291 -1.13 1.44 -9.62
C PHE A 291 -0.82 2.25 -8.37
N SER A 292 -0.96 1.64 -7.19
CA SER A 292 -0.32 2.12 -5.97
C SER A 292 0.87 1.22 -5.62
N VAL A 293 1.97 1.83 -5.19
CA VAL A 293 3.18 1.12 -4.73
C VAL A 293 3.47 1.55 -3.31
N VAL A 294 3.56 0.59 -2.39
CA VAL A 294 3.81 0.82 -0.98
C VAL A 294 5.06 0.06 -0.56
N TYR A 295 6.04 0.78 -0.03
CA TYR A 295 7.20 0.19 0.64
C TYR A 295 7.02 0.39 2.14
N LYS A 296 6.87 -0.70 2.88
CA LYS A 296 6.88 -0.70 4.35
C LYS A 296 8.22 -1.25 4.81
N ILE A 297 8.96 -0.47 5.59
CA ILE A 297 10.32 -0.80 5.99
C ILE A 297 10.40 -0.75 7.49
N ALA A 298 10.81 -1.87 8.11
CA ALA A 298 11.35 -1.81 9.45
C ALA A 298 12.82 -1.33 9.39
N HIS A 299 13.02 -0.05 9.63
CA HIS A 299 14.32 0.59 9.69
C HIS A 299 15.21 0.01 10.79
N VAL A 300 16.52 0.27 10.68
CA VAL A 300 17.60 -0.20 11.58
C VAL A 300 18.10 -1.62 11.29
N ASP A 301 17.32 -2.47 10.63
CA ASP A 301 17.81 -3.79 10.21
C ASP A 301 18.50 -3.70 8.82
N PRO A 302 19.81 -3.99 8.72
CA PRO A 302 20.54 -3.86 7.46
C PRO A 302 20.01 -4.79 6.37
N VAL A 303 19.45 -5.96 6.70
CA VAL A 303 18.84 -6.85 5.72
C VAL A 303 17.61 -6.18 5.11
N PHE A 304 16.78 -5.53 5.92
CA PHE A 304 15.59 -4.85 5.42
C PHE A 304 15.95 -3.61 4.57
N GLU A 305 16.89 -2.79 5.03
CA GLU A 305 17.34 -1.59 4.30
C GLU A 305 17.94 -1.94 2.93
N GLU A 306 18.86 -2.91 2.89
CA GLU A 306 19.53 -3.32 1.66
C GLU A 306 18.55 -3.90 0.64
N ASN A 307 17.68 -4.82 1.07
CA ASN A 307 16.75 -5.47 0.16
C ASN A 307 15.69 -4.48 -0.36
N ILE A 308 15.16 -3.58 0.48
CA ILE A 308 14.20 -2.58 -0.01
C ILE A 308 14.87 -1.57 -0.94
N SER A 309 16.07 -1.09 -0.62
CA SER A 309 16.86 -0.24 -1.51
C SER A 309 17.09 -0.88 -2.87
N ASN A 310 17.44 -2.18 -2.90
CA ASN A 310 17.63 -2.91 -4.16
C ASN A 310 16.31 -3.13 -4.91
N ILE A 311 15.20 -3.37 -4.22
CA ILE A 311 13.87 -3.45 -4.83
C ILE A 311 13.46 -2.10 -5.44
N GLN A 312 13.64 -0.99 -4.72
CA GLN A 312 13.30 0.35 -5.20
C GLN A 312 14.05 0.71 -6.49
N LYS A 313 15.30 0.24 -6.65
CA LYS A 313 16.07 0.44 -7.88
C LYS A 313 15.54 -0.32 -9.10
N VAL A 314 14.83 -1.44 -8.89
CA VAL A 314 14.35 -2.30 -9.99
C VAL A 314 12.85 -2.19 -10.26
N VAL A 315 12.08 -1.58 -9.34
CA VAL A 315 10.67 -1.29 -9.58
C VAL A 315 10.58 -0.10 -10.53
N ASP A 316 10.29 -0.40 -11.80
CA ASP A 316 10.19 0.58 -12.86
C ASP A 316 8.76 1.12 -12.97
N PHE A 317 8.56 2.36 -12.51
CA PHE A 317 7.26 3.02 -12.59
C PHE A 317 6.82 3.35 -14.03
N ALA A 318 7.72 3.44 -14.99
CA ALA A 318 7.38 3.61 -16.41
C ALA A 318 6.80 2.31 -16.98
N VAL A 319 7.37 1.16 -16.60
CA VAL A 319 6.80 -0.15 -16.93
C VAL A 319 5.41 -0.29 -16.32
N LEU A 320 5.21 0.06 -15.04
CA LEU A 320 3.87 0.05 -14.42
C LEU A 320 2.89 0.98 -15.16
N ARG A 321 3.32 2.19 -15.53
CA ARG A 321 2.49 3.12 -16.31
C ARG A 321 2.10 2.54 -17.67
N ASN A 322 3.02 1.82 -18.33
CA ASN A 322 2.78 1.19 -19.62
C ASN A 322 1.81 -0.01 -19.54
N MET A 323 1.64 -0.59 -18.35
CA MET A 323 0.65 -1.64 -18.08
C MET A 323 -0.77 -1.09 -17.84
N LEU A 324 -0.93 0.23 -17.66
CA LEU A 324 -2.26 0.81 -17.56
C LEU A 324 -3.07 0.60 -18.85
N GLY A 325 -4.38 0.42 -18.68
CA GLY A 325 -5.30 0.19 -19.77
C GLY A 325 -5.30 1.28 -20.83
N LYS A 326 -5.33 0.86 -22.10
CA LYS A 326 -5.37 1.75 -23.26
C LYS A 326 -6.74 1.66 -23.91
#